data_AF-A0A1V2UKU1-F1
#
_entry.id   AF-A0A1V2UKU1-F1
#
_cell.length_a   1.000
_cell.length_b   1.000
_cell.length_c   1.000
_cell.angle_alpha   90.00
_cell.angle_beta   90.00
_cell.angle_gamma   90.00
#
_symmetry.space_group_name_H-M   'P 1'
#
loop_
_entity.id
_entity.type
_entity.pdbx_description
1 polymer ?
#
loop_
_entity_poly.entity_id
_entity_poly.type
_entity_poly.pdbx_seq_one_letter_code
_entity_poly.pdbx_strand_id
1 'polypeptide(L)'
;MLELSRLAFIFPVFIFVPIVFSFIKWTKERKKIALSSLPAIYFMYKILNYQFFEPFQIFTFNLVGFIFSILFVIGYLFYLNRKNKR
;
A
#
# COMPACT_ATOMS: atom_id res chain seq x y z
N MET A 1 -2.38 -9.92 26.97
CA MET A 1 -1.43 -8.79 27.06
C MET A 1 -1.04 -8.24 25.68
N LEU A 2 -0.58 -9.06 24.73
CA LEU A 2 -0.20 -8.62 23.36
C LEU A 2 -1.34 -7.98 22.53
N GLU A 3 -2.57 -8.47 22.66
CA GLU A 3 -3.76 -7.93 21.96
C GLU A 3 -4.11 -6.49 22.38
N LEU A 4 -4.06 -6.19 23.69
CA LEU A 4 -4.36 -4.86 24.24
C LEU A 4 -3.30 -3.81 23.81
N SER A 5 -2.02 -4.18 23.82
CA SER A 5 -0.95 -3.32 23.32
C SER A 5 -1.07 -3.07 21.82
N ARG A 6 -1.52 -4.07 21.03
CA ARG A 6 -1.73 -3.92 19.59
C ARG A 6 -2.90 -2.98 19.29
N LEU A 7 -4.00 -3.11 20.03
CA LEU A 7 -5.16 -2.23 19.94
C LEU A 7 -4.81 -0.79 20.33
N ALA A 8 -4.05 -0.59 21.40
CA ALA A 8 -3.60 0.72 21.86
C ALA A 8 -2.72 1.45 20.83
N PHE A 9 -1.99 0.71 19.99
CA PHE A 9 -1.20 1.27 18.89
C PHE A 9 -1.99 1.42 17.57
N ILE A 10 -2.96 0.55 17.31
CA ILE A 10 -3.78 0.62 16.09
C ILE A 10 -4.74 1.80 16.15
N PHE A 11 -5.36 2.08 17.31
CA PHE A 11 -6.36 3.15 17.45
C PHE A 11 -5.83 4.54 17.05
N PRO A 12 -4.65 4.97 17.53
CA PRO A 12 -4.05 6.23 17.12
C PRO A 12 -3.69 6.25 15.64
N VAL A 13 -3.14 5.16 15.11
CA VAL A 13 -2.77 5.05 13.68
C VAL A 13 -4.03 5.17 12.80
N PHE A 14 -5.11 4.51 13.19
CA PHE A 14 -6.38 4.53 12.45
C PHE A 14 -7.04 5.91 12.42
N ILE A 15 -6.81 6.74 13.43
CA ILE A 15 -7.28 8.14 13.50
C ILE A 15 -6.31 9.08 12.77
N PHE A 16 -5.01 8.85 12.92
CA PHE A 16 -3.98 9.73 12.36
C PHE A 16 -3.90 9.64 10.84
N VAL A 17 -4.00 8.45 10.27
CA VAL A 17 -3.97 8.23 8.81
C VAL A 17 -5.05 9.04 8.08
N PRO A 18 -6.35 8.97 8.42
CA PRO A 18 -7.38 9.76 7.73
C PRO A 18 -7.21 11.26 7.94
N ILE A 19 -6.72 11.70 9.11
CA ILE A 19 -6.40 13.12 9.35
C ILE A 19 -5.33 13.59 8.36
N VAL A 20 -4.20 12.88 8.27
CA VAL A 20 -3.12 13.20 7.31
C VAL A 20 -3.65 13.17 5.88
N PHE A 21 -4.49 12.19 5.53
CA PHE A 21 -5.14 12.12 4.22
C PHE A 21 -6.02 13.34 3.95
N SER A 22 -6.75 13.87 4.93
CA SER A 22 -7.59 15.07 4.78
C SER A 22 -6.77 16.35 4.56
N PHE A 23 -5.54 16.43 5.08
CA PHE A 23 -4.64 17.57 4.83
C PHE A 23 -4.02 17.57 3.43
N ILE A 24 -4.06 16.46 2.70
CA ILE A 24 -3.56 16.38 1.34
C ILE A 24 -4.59 16.99 0.37
N LYS A 25 -4.17 17.98 -0.44
CA LYS A 25 -4.96 18.41 -1.59
C LYS A 25 -5.07 17.26 -2.61
N TRP A 26 -6.24 16.62 -2.64
CA TRP A 26 -6.59 15.53 -3.53
C TRP A 26 -6.92 16.03 -4.94
N THR A 27 -5.95 16.00 -5.84
CA THR A 27 -6.20 16.18 -7.28
C THR A 27 -6.69 14.88 -7.91
N LYS A 28 -7.35 14.95 -9.07
CA LYS A 28 -7.81 13.75 -9.80
C LYS A 28 -6.66 12.77 -10.07
N GLU A 29 -5.47 13.27 -10.36
CA GLU A 29 -4.28 12.45 -10.63
C GLU A 29 -3.73 11.80 -9.35
N ARG A 30 -3.69 12.54 -8.22
CA ARG A 30 -3.28 11.99 -6.92
C ARG A 30 -4.24 10.89 -6.43
N LYS A 31 -5.55 11.03 -6.66
CA LYS A 31 -6.54 9.97 -6.37
C LYS A 31 -6.24 8.70 -7.17
N LYS A 32 -5.87 8.83 -8.46
CA LYS A 32 -5.50 7.68 -9.30
C LYS A 32 -4.21 7.01 -8.86
N ILE A 33 -3.20 7.78 -8.43
CA ILE A 33 -1.97 7.22 -7.85
C ILE A 33 -2.28 6.46 -6.55
N ALA A 34 -3.10 7.03 -5.66
CA ALA A 34 -3.49 6.34 -4.43
C ALA A 34 -4.25 5.03 -4.75
N LEU A 35 -5.15 5.06 -5.72
CA LEU A 35 -5.86 3.86 -6.17
C LEU A 35 -4.91 2.82 -6.77
N SER A 36 -3.94 3.25 -7.59
CA SER A 36 -2.96 2.33 -8.19
C SER A 36 -1.99 1.73 -7.17
N SER A 37 -1.85 2.35 -6.00
CA SER A 37 -1.04 1.82 -4.89
C SER A 37 -1.75 0.77 -4.03
N LEU A 38 -3.08 0.63 -4.13
CA LEU A 38 -3.85 -0.36 -3.36
C LEU A 38 -3.38 -1.81 -3.53
N PRO A 39 -3.06 -2.30 -4.75
CA PRO A 39 -2.52 -3.65 -4.93
C PRO A 39 -1.19 -3.85 -4.19
N ALA A 40 -0.32 -2.84 -4.17
CA ALA A 40 0.95 -2.93 -3.45
C ALA A 40 0.72 -3.03 -1.93
N ILE A 41 -0.22 -2.26 -1.39
CA ILE A 41 -0.61 -2.34 0.03
C ILE A 41 -1.19 -3.72 0.36
N TYR A 42 -2.00 -4.30 -0.53
CA TYR A 42 -2.56 -5.63 -0.36
C TYR A 42 -1.47 -6.72 -0.26
N PHE A 43 -0.53 -6.74 -1.21
CA PHE A 43 0.57 -7.71 -1.17
C PHE A 43 1.51 -7.48 0.01
N MET A 44 1.78 -6.22 0.38
CA MET A 44 2.54 -5.89 1.59
C MET A 44 1.87 -6.46 2.84
N TYR A 45 0.55 -6.31 2.98
CA TYR A 45 -0.19 -6.90 4.11
C TYR A 45 -0.09 -8.42 4.12
N LYS A 46 -0.20 -9.08 2.95
CA LYS A 46 -0.05 -10.53 2.81
C LYS A 46 1.37 -11.00 3.20
N ILE A 47 2.41 -10.28 2.81
CA ILE A 47 3.80 -10.58 3.15
C ILE A 47 4.06 -10.42 4.65
N LEU A 48 3.57 -9.33 5.25
CA LEU A 48 3.78 -9.05 6.68
C LEU A 48 2.99 -9.99 7.61
N ASN A 49 1.86 -10.53 7.15
CA ASN A 49 1.08 -11.52 7.89
C ASN A 49 1.34 -12.96 7.44
N TYR A 50 2.41 -13.19 6.67
CA TYR A 50 2.80 -14.54 6.27
C TYR A 50 3.07 -15.40 7.51
N GLN A 51 2.35 -16.50 7.62
CA GLN A 51 2.49 -17.41 8.76
C GLN A 51 3.53 -18.48 8.46
N PHE A 52 4.27 -18.90 9.48
CA PHE A 52 5.32 -19.92 9.35
C PHE A 52 4.82 -21.28 8.82
N PHE A 53 3.50 -21.53 8.92
CA PHE A 53 2.86 -22.75 8.43
C PHE A 53 2.44 -22.68 6.94
N GLU A 54 2.52 -21.50 6.31
CA GLU A 54 2.14 -21.35 4.90
C GLU A 54 3.27 -21.85 3.97
N PRO A 55 2.96 -22.50 2.84
CA PRO A 55 3.96 -22.91 1.86
C PRO A 55 4.80 -21.74 1.33
N PHE A 56 6.11 -21.96 1.20
CA PHE A 56 7.06 -20.97 0.65
C PHE A 56 6.68 -20.45 -0.75
N GLN A 57 5.96 -21.26 -1.53
CA GLN A 57 5.40 -20.89 -2.83
C GLN A 57 4.44 -19.70 -2.73
N ILE A 58 3.63 -19.63 -1.67
CA ILE A 58 2.66 -18.53 -1.43
C ILE A 58 3.41 -17.24 -1.13
N PHE A 59 4.47 -17.31 -0.32
CA PHE A 59 5.34 -16.17 -0.05
C PHE A 59 5.97 -15.63 -1.33
N THR A 60 6.52 -16.52 -2.16
CA THR A 60 7.15 -16.15 -3.43
C THR A 60 6.14 -15.55 -4.40
N PHE A 61 4.93 -16.11 -4.50
CA PHE A 61 3.85 -15.55 -5.31
C PHE A 61 3.46 -14.14 -4.85
N ASN A 62 3.30 -13.93 -3.54
CA ASN A 62 2.97 -12.62 -2.98
C ASN A 62 4.10 -11.61 -3.22
N LEU A 63 5.37 -12.02 -3.14
CA LEU A 63 6.51 -11.16 -3.47
C LEU A 63 6.53 -10.76 -4.94
N VAL A 64 6.31 -11.72 -5.85
CA VAL A 64 6.24 -11.43 -7.29
C VAL A 64 5.09 -10.47 -7.58
N GLY A 65 3.91 -10.72 -7.01
CA GLY A 65 2.76 -9.82 -7.12
C GLY A 65 3.02 -8.42 -6.57
N PHE A 66 3.78 -8.31 -5.47
CA PHE A 66 4.22 -7.03 -4.91
C PHE A 66 5.14 -6.27 -5.87
N ILE A 67 6.14 -6.95 -6.46
CA ILE A 67 7.07 -6.36 -7.43
C ILE A 67 6.29 -5.82 -8.64
N PHE A 68 5.39 -6.63 -9.21
CA PHE A 68 4.56 -6.19 -10.33
C PHE A 68 3.67 -4.99 -9.98
N SER A 69 3.09 -4.98 -8.77
CA SER A 69 2.28 -3.86 -8.31
C SER A 69 3.09 -2.57 -8.19
N ILE A 70 4.32 -2.64 -7.67
CA ILE A 70 5.22 -1.48 -7.59
C ILE A 70 5.60 -1.00 -9.00
N LEU A 71 5.98 -1.92 -9.90
CA LEU A 71 6.32 -1.56 -11.28
C LEU A 71 5.15 -0.86 -11.98
N PHE A 72 3.92 -1.31 -11.75
CA PHE A 72 2.73 -0.66 -12.27
C PHE A 72 2.57 0.78 -11.73
N VAL A 73 2.77 1.00 -10.44
CA VAL A 73 2.73 2.35 -9.83
C VAL A 73 3.82 3.25 -10.39
N ILE A 74 5.04 2.75 -10.54
CA ILE A 74 6.17 3.49 -11.12
C ILE A 74 5.90 3.86 -12.57
N GLY A 75 5.41 2.91 -13.37
CA GLY A 75 5.03 3.16 -14.77
C GLY A 75 3.94 4.22 -14.87
N TYR A 76 2.94 4.17 -13.98
CA TYR A 76 1.88 5.17 -13.92
C TYR A 76 2.40 6.56 -13.52
N LEU A 77 3.33 6.64 -12.56
CA LEU A 77 4.01 7.89 -12.20
C LEU A 77 4.80 8.47 -13.38
N PHE A 78 5.49 7.62 -14.14
CA PHE A 78 6.23 8.06 -15.32
C PHE A 78 5.30 8.61 -16.41
N TYR A 79 4.18 7.91 -16.67
CA TYR A 79 3.14 8.39 -17.58
C TYR A 79 2.59 9.76 -17.15
N LEU A 80 2.28 9.91 -15.86
CA LEU A 80 1.75 11.16 -15.33
C LEU A 80 2.77 12.30 -15.43
N ASN A 81 4.03 12.03 -15.09
CA ASN A 81 5.11 13.02 -15.18
C ASN A 81 5.30 13.49 -16.63
N ARG A 82 5.21 12.57 -17.61
CA ARG A 82 5.30 12.93 -19.03
C ARG A 82 4.09 13.74 -19.51
N LYS A 83 2.89 13.43 -19.02
CA LYS A 83 1.66 14.20 -19.31
C LYS A 83 1.74 15.61 -18.74
N ASN A 84 2.32 15.78 -17.55
CA ASN A 84 2.40 17.07 -16.87
C ASN A 84 3.54 17.98 -17.40
N LYS A 85 4.47 17.43 -18.18
CA LYS A 85 5.54 18.18 -18.87
C LYS A 85 5.16 18.63 -20.29
N ARG A 86 4.07 18.13 -20.86
CA ARG A 86 3.48 18.61 -22.11
C ARG A 86 2.45 19.69 -21.81
#